data_AF-A0A9J6DPC2-F1
#
_entry.id   AF-A0A9J6DPC2-F1
#
_cell.length_a   1.000
_cell.length_b   1.000
_cell.length_c   1.000
_cell.angle_alpha   90.00
_cell.angle_beta   90.00
_cell.angle_gamma   90.00
#
_symmetry.space_group_name_H-M   'P 1'
#
loop_
_entity.id
_entity.type
_entity.pdbx_description
1 polymer ?
#
loop_
_entity_poly.entity_id
_entity_poly.type
_entity_poly.pdbx_seq_one_letter_code
_entity_poly.pdbx_strand_id
1 'polypeptide(L)'
;MSVLVLGLDSVSYLNFDRHLPKTAKFVREKLDAFELYGYNKARDNSYPNQVLLILGLKDYEATQAVSGGFYDNLSTRLLWHMYGERGYRTMFLEESPHYGIFDYMSPGFQRAPADYYLRPIVMAMDDSPKITEDCNVSPVWDSRCRS
;
A
#
# COMPACT_ATOMS: atom_id res chain seq x y z
N MET A 1 1.86 -16.10 15.83
CA MET A 1 2.77 -14.98 15.49
C MET A 1 2.20 -14.31 14.25
N SER A 2 2.25 -12.98 14.15
CA SER A 2 1.73 -12.21 13.01
C SER A 2 2.76 -11.19 12.55
N VAL A 3 2.78 -10.88 11.26
CA VAL A 3 3.66 -9.86 10.67
C VAL A 3 2.78 -8.79 10.03
N LEU A 4 3.07 -7.53 10.33
CA LEU A 4 2.44 -6.37 9.71
C LEU A 4 3.52 -5.58 8.97
N VAL A 5 3.30 -5.36 7.68
CA VAL A 5 4.09 -4.44 6.87
C VAL A 5 3.22 -3.22 6.62
N LEU A 6 3.67 -2.05 7.09
CA LEU A 6 2.97 -0.78 6.92
C LEU A 6 3.80 0.15 6.04
N GLY A 7 3.29 0.46 4.85
CA GLY A 7 3.83 1.49 3.98
C GLY A 7 3.15 2.82 4.24
N LEU A 8 3.91 3.91 4.20
CA LEU A 8 3.39 5.28 4.20
C LEU A 8 3.88 5.97 2.93
N ASP A 9 2.96 6.51 2.13
CA ASP A 9 3.35 7.23 0.92
C ASP A 9 3.90 8.63 1.27
N SER A 10 4.89 9.09 0.50
CA SER A 10 5.38 10.47 0.49
C SER A 10 5.95 10.98 1.82
N VAL A 11 6.46 10.08 2.67
CA VAL A 11 7.13 10.43 3.93
C VAL A 11 8.64 10.22 3.82
N SER A 12 9.42 11.29 4.03
CA SER A 12 10.88 11.17 4.29
C SER A 12 11.16 11.01 5.78
N TYR A 13 12.35 10.51 6.13
CA TYR A 13 12.77 10.38 7.54
C TYR A 13 12.65 11.70 8.32
N LEU A 14 13.12 12.81 7.75
CA LEU A 14 13.01 14.14 8.36
C LEU A 14 11.56 14.67 8.40
N ASN A 15 10.70 14.24 7.48
CA ASN A 15 9.28 14.57 7.51
C ASN A 15 8.56 13.81 8.64
N PHE A 16 8.88 12.52 8.80
CA PHE A 16 8.38 11.66 9.87
C PHE A 16 8.69 12.25 11.25
N ASP A 17 9.94 12.65 11.48
CA ASP A 17 10.35 13.24 12.76
C ASP A 17 9.63 14.57 13.08
N ARG A 18 9.43 15.43 12.07
CA ARG A 18 8.84 16.75 12.26
C ARG A 18 7.32 16.72 12.42
N HIS A 19 6.64 15.92 11.60
CA HIS A 19 5.18 15.95 11.50
C HIS A 19 4.49 14.80 12.22
N LEU A 20 5.21 13.74 12.57
CA LEU A 20 4.68 12.58 13.31
C LEU A 20 5.46 12.32 14.62
N PRO A 21 5.72 13.33 15.47
CA PRO A 21 6.60 13.18 16.63
C PRO A 21 6.06 12.19 17.67
N LYS A 22 4.72 12.08 17.82
CA LYS A 22 4.09 11.09 18.70
C LYS A 22 4.29 9.66 18.18
N THR A 23 4.16 9.46 16.87
CA THR A 23 4.41 8.17 16.21
C THR A 23 5.87 7.79 16.30
N ALA A 24 6.78 8.72 16.01
CA ALA A 24 8.22 8.51 16.12
C ALA A 24 8.62 8.08 17.53
N LYS A 25 8.10 8.77 18.55
CA LYS A 25 8.31 8.40 19.96
C LYS A 25 7.80 6.99 20.27
N PHE A 26 6.60 6.64 19.81
CA PHE A 26 6.03 5.31 20.02
C PHE A 26 6.86 4.21 19.35
N VAL A 27 7.25 4.42 18.08
CA VAL A 27 8.06 3.45 17.32
C VAL A 27 9.42 3.22 17.98
N ARG A 28 10.11 4.29 18.39
CA ARG A 28 11.45 4.17 19.00
C ARG A 28 11.43 3.67 20.44
N GLU A 29 10.48 4.13 21.27
CA GLU A 29 10.52 3.84 22.72
C GLU A 29 9.60 2.70 23.15
N LYS A 30 8.52 2.41 22.40
CA LYS A 30 7.53 1.39 22.79
C LYS A 30 7.63 0.12 21.96
N LEU A 31 7.81 0.26 20.65
CA LEU A 31 8.10 -0.89 19.80
C LEU A 31 9.56 -1.31 19.87
N ASP A 32 10.44 -0.43 20.40
CA ASP A 32 11.89 -0.61 20.39
C ASP A 32 12.41 -0.96 18.98
N ALA A 33 11.88 -0.24 18.00
CA ALA A 33 12.10 -0.57 16.60
C ALA A 33 13.54 -0.29 16.18
N PHE A 34 14.09 -1.20 15.38
CA PHE A 34 15.39 -1.00 14.76
C PHE A 34 15.28 -0.07 13.55
N GLU A 35 15.90 1.10 13.64
CA GLU A 35 15.93 2.08 12.55
C GLU A 35 17.08 1.78 11.56
N LEU A 36 16.71 1.62 10.29
CA LEU A 36 17.67 1.36 9.21
C LEU A 36 18.28 2.67 8.68
N TYR A 37 19.17 3.27 9.48
CA TYR A 37 19.90 4.46 9.06
C TYR A 37 20.70 4.20 7.77
N GLY A 38 20.61 5.13 6.81
CA GLY A 38 21.24 4.99 5.50
C GLY A 38 20.44 4.18 4.48
N TYR A 39 19.31 3.58 4.86
CA TYR A 39 18.35 3.04 3.90
C TYR A 39 17.71 4.18 3.10
N ASN A 40 17.79 4.08 1.78
CA ASN A 40 17.31 5.10 0.86
C ASN A 40 16.36 4.50 -0.17
N LYS A 41 15.49 5.35 -0.72
CA LYS A 41 14.68 5.01 -1.88
C LYS A 41 15.58 4.65 -3.07
N ALA A 42 15.21 3.63 -3.82
CA ALA A 42 15.91 3.22 -5.04
C ALA A 42 15.59 4.13 -6.23
N ARG A 43 14.36 4.64 -6.31
CA ARG A 43 13.88 5.57 -7.36
C ARG A 43 12.89 6.58 -6.80
N ASP A 44 12.36 7.45 -7.65
CA ASP A 44 11.50 8.56 -7.21
C ASP A 44 10.08 8.18 -6.84
N ASN A 45 9.47 7.23 -7.57
CA ASN A 45 8.05 6.90 -7.42
C ASN A 45 7.81 5.70 -6.49
N SER A 46 6.57 5.54 -6.00
CA SER A 46 6.18 4.45 -5.11
C SER A 46 6.43 3.06 -5.73
N TYR A 47 5.97 2.84 -6.98
CA TYR A 47 6.11 1.55 -7.68
C TYR A 47 7.53 0.95 -7.65
N PRO A 48 8.58 1.62 -8.16
CA PRO A 48 9.91 1.03 -8.21
C PRO A 48 10.55 0.78 -6.84
N ASN A 49 10.13 1.50 -5.79
CA ASN A 49 10.62 1.28 -4.43
C ASN A 49 9.93 0.11 -3.77
N GLN A 50 8.61 0.01 -3.92
CA GLN A 50 7.81 -1.02 -3.26
C GLN A 50 7.93 -2.38 -3.96
N VAL A 51 7.96 -2.41 -5.29
CA VAL A 51 8.17 -3.65 -6.05
C VAL A 51 9.51 -4.30 -5.72
N LEU A 52 10.56 -3.49 -5.53
CA LEU A 52 11.86 -4.01 -5.12
C LEU A 52 11.79 -4.72 -3.76
N LEU A 53 11.06 -4.15 -2.80
CA LEU A 53 10.87 -4.76 -1.48
C LEU A 53 9.96 -5.99 -1.52
N ILE A 54 8.86 -5.94 -2.29
CA ILE A 54 7.81 -6.95 -2.29
C ILE A 54 8.16 -8.17 -3.15
N LEU A 55 8.74 -7.95 -4.33
CA LEU A 55 9.04 -8.98 -5.33
C LEU A 55 10.53 -9.33 -5.41
N GLY A 56 11.41 -8.50 -4.85
CA GLY A 56 12.85 -8.65 -5.01
C GLY A 56 13.35 -8.38 -6.43
N LEU A 57 12.56 -7.64 -7.23
CA LEU A 57 12.85 -7.32 -8.63
C LEU A 57 12.94 -5.81 -8.81
N LYS A 58 13.80 -5.36 -9.73
CA LYS A 58 13.73 -3.95 -10.17
C LYS A 58 12.44 -3.74 -10.96
N ASP A 59 12.02 -2.47 -11.04
CA ASP A 59 10.81 -2.05 -11.72
C ASP A 59 10.71 -2.57 -13.16
N TYR A 60 11.77 -2.39 -13.95
CA TYR A 60 11.78 -2.84 -15.34
C TYR A 60 11.79 -4.38 -15.46
N GLU A 61 12.37 -5.10 -14.51
CA GLU A 61 12.42 -6.57 -14.49
C GLU A 61 11.03 -7.12 -14.20
N ALA A 62 10.32 -6.53 -13.23
CA ALA A 62 8.93 -6.87 -12.94
C ALA A 62 8.03 -6.59 -14.14
N THR A 63 8.11 -5.39 -14.73
CA THR A 63 7.28 -5.01 -15.87
C THR A 63 7.54 -5.89 -17.10
N GLN A 64 8.79 -6.28 -17.38
CA GLN A 64 9.10 -7.20 -18.48
C GLN A 64 8.63 -8.63 -18.22
N ALA A 65 8.59 -9.04 -16.95
CA ALA A 65 8.15 -10.37 -16.58
C ALA A 65 6.62 -10.51 -16.61
N VAL A 66 5.85 -9.42 -16.53
CA VAL A 66 4.39 -9.43 -16.61
C VAL A 66 3.92 -10.07 -17.92
N SER A 67 3.06 -11.08 -17.80
CA SER A 67 2.49 -11.79 -18.95
C SER A 67 1.00 -11.50 -19.09
N GLY A 68 0.54 -11.16 -20.31
CA GLY A 68 -0.87 -10.85 -20.56
C GLY A 68 -1.37 -9.57 -19.89
N GLY A 69 -0.46 -8.71 -19.40
CA GLY A 69 -0.78 -7.45 -18.72
C GLY A 69 -1.07 -7.56 -17.23
N PHE A 70 -1.22 -8.78 -16.69
CA PHE A 70 -1.53 -9.02 -15.28
C PHE A 70 -0.32 -9.54 -14.51
N TYR A 71 -0.23 -9.18 -13.23
CA TYR A 71 0.87 -9.60 -12.34
C TYR A 71 0.72 -11.04 -11.80
N ASP A 72 -0.30 -11.79 -12.20
CA ASP A 72 -0.59 -13.15 -11.72
C ASP A 72 0.59 -14.13 -11.86
N ASN A 73 1.41 -13.98 -12.90
CA ASN A 73 2.57 -14.84 -13.09
C ASN A 73 3.73 -14.55 -12.11
N LEU A 74 3.65 -13.41 -11.41
CA LEU A 74 4.59 -13.00 -10.37
C LEU A 74 4.03 -13.23 -8.96
N SER A 75 2.80 -13.73 -8.81
CA SER A 75 2.15 -13.90 -7.51
C SER A 75 2.97 -14.74 -6.53
N THR A 76 3.69 -15.76 -7.01
CA THR A 76 4.53 -16.63 -6.16
C THR A 76 5.74 -15.92 -5.54
N ARG A 77 6.14 -14.77 -6.11
CA ARG A 77 7.23 -13.93 -5.60
C ARG A 77 6.76 -12.88 -4.59
N LEU A 78 5.46 -12.65 -4.47
CA LEU A 78 4.94 -11.67 -3.53
C LEU A 78 5.31 -12.08 -2.10
N LEU A 79 5.80 -11.12 -1.32
CA LEU A 79 6.20 -11.34 0.06
C LEU A 79 5.14 -12.12 0.85
N TRP A 80 3.88 -11.71 0.77
CA TRP A 80 2.80 -12.37 1.50
C TRP A 80 2.44 -13.75 0.94
N HIS A 81 2.61 -14.04 -0.36
CA HIS A 81 2.41 -15.39 -0.90
C HIS A 81 3.32 -16.40 -0.19
N MET A 82 4.59 -16.03 0.02
CA MET A 82 5.55 -16.86 0.76
C MET A 82 5.14 -17.10 2.23
N TYR A 83 4.45 -16.15 2.86
CA TYR A 83 3.87 -16.37 4.20
C TYR A 83 2.63 -17.28 4.13
N GLY A 84 1.80 -17.13 3.10
CA GLY A 84 0.66 -18.00 2.82
C GLY A 84 1.06 -19.47 2.70
N GLU A 85 2.13 -19.77 1.96
CA GLU A 85 2.68 -21.13 1.85
C GLU A 85 3.13 -21.73 3.19
N ARG A 86 3.42 -20.88 4.18
CA ARG A 86 3.78 -21.28 5.54
C ARG A 86 2.59 -21.32 6.50
N GLY A 87 1.36 -21.24 5.97
CA GLY A 87 0.11 -21.33 6.74
C GLY A 87 -0.37 -20.03 7.36
N TYR A 88 0.20 -18.88 6.98
CA TYR A 88 -0.33 -17.58 7.42
C TYR A 88 -1.55 -17.20 6.60
N ARG A 89 -2.53 -16.55 7.25
CA ARG A 89 -3.58 -15.84 6.54
C ARG A 89 -3.03 -14.49 6.07
N THR A 90 -3.23 -14.16 4.81
CA THR A 90 -2.60 -13.02 4.14
C THR A 90 -3.61 -11.92 3.82
N MET A 91 -3.17 -10.66 3.88
CA MET A 91 -3.99 -9.52 3.51
C MET A 91 -3.13 -8.52 2.73
N PHE A 92 -3.68 -8.02 1.63
CA PHE A 92 -3.10 -6.92 0.86
C PHE A 92 -4.15 -5.83 0.69
N LEU A 93 -3.80 -4.63 1.14
CA LEU A 93 -4.66 -3.45 1.15
C LEU A 93 -3.83 -2.25 0.71
N GLU A 94 -4.41 -1.47 -0.17
CA GLU A 94 -3.95 -0.12 -0.52
C GLU A 94 -5.11 0.86 -0.35
N GLU A 95 -4.76 2.12 -0.10
CA GLU A 95 -5.73 3.20 0.12
C GLU A 95 -6.54 3.55 -1.13
N SER A 96 -5.93 3.44 -2.32
CA SER A 96 -6.54 3.85 -3.58
C SER A 96 -6.65 2.67 -4.55
N PRO A 97 -7.86 2.31 -5.01
CA PRO A 97 -8.04 1.17 -5.91
C PRO A 97 -7.59 1.46 -7.35
N HIS A 98 -7.49 2.74 -7.76
CA HIS A 98 -7.11 3.14 -9.11
C HIS A 98 -5.64 3.56 -9.24
N TYR A 99 -5.02 3.95 -8.12
CA TYR A 99 -3.63 4.41 -8.07
C TYR A 99 -2.73 3.49 -7.23
N GLY A 100 -3.19 2.26 -6.94
CA GLY A 100 -2.41 1.25 -6.24
C GLY A 100 -1.15 0.85 -7.01
N ILE A 101 -0.16 0.33 -6.30
CA ILE A 101 1.16 -0.03 -6.84
C ILE A 101 1.03 -0.92 -8.08
N PHE A 102 0.16 -1.92 -8.06
CA PHE A 102 0.00 -2.85 -9.18
C PHE A 102 -1.09 -2.42 -10.17
N ASP A 103 -1.92 -1.44 -9.82
CA ASP A 103 -3.11 -1.05 -10.58
C ASP A 103 -2.91 0.28 -11.35
N TYR A 104 -1.94 1.10 -10.96
CA TYR A 104 -1.63 2.32 -11.68
C TYR A 104 -1.02 2.00 -13.05
N MET A 105 -1.71 2.41 -14.12
CA MET A 105 -1.30 2.15 -15.52
C MET A 105 -1.18 0.66 -15.88
N SER A 106 -1.81 -0.23 -15.10
CA SER A 106 -1.85 -1.67 -15.33
C SER A 106 -3.21 -2.23 -14.88
N PRO A 107 -3.70 -3.33 -15.47
CA PRO A 107 -4.92 -3.97 -14.98
C PRO A 107 -4.74 -4.68 -13.62
N GLY A 108 -3.53 -4.72 -13.05
CA GLY A 108 -3.27 -5.30 -11.74
C GLY A 108 -3.26 -6.83 -11.76
N PHE A 109 -4.07 -7.43 -10.88
CA PHE A 109 -4.20 -8.88 -10.76
C PHE A 109 -5.58 -9.36 -11.23
N GLN A 110 -5.59 -10.46 -11.98
CA GLN A 110 -6.82 -11.14 -12.37
C GLN A 110 -7.37 -12.00 -11.23
N ARG A 111 -6.50 -12.64 -10.45
CA ARG A 111 -6.86 -13.38 -9.23
C ARG A 111 -6.38 -12.64 -8.00
N ALA A 112 -7.14 -12.73 -6.91
CA ALA A 112 -6.77 -12.09 -5.65
C ALA A 112 -5.34 -12.52 -5.22
N PRO A 113 -4.39 -11.59 -5.04
CA PRO A 113 -3.00 -11.90 -4.75
C PRO A 113 -2.76 -12.30 -3.28
N ALA A 114 -3.78 -12.18 -2.43
CA ALA A 114 -3.77 -12.50 -1.01
C ALA A 114 -5.15 -13.05 -0.62
N ASP A 115 -5.24 -13.73 0.52
CA ASP A 115 -6.51 -14.29 1.01
C ASP A 115 -7.59 -13.22 1.22
N TYR A 116 -7.16 -12.06 1.72
CA TYR A 116 -7.98 -10.86 1.81
C TYR A 116 -7.40 -9.78 0.91
N TYR A 117 -8.07 -9.53 -0.21
CA TYR A 117 -7.72 -8.48 -1.15
C TYR A 117 -8.86 -7.46 -1.20
N LEU A 118 -8.66 -6.31 -0.55
CA LEU A 118 -9.74 -5.36 -0.29
C LEU A 118 -10.09 -4.47 -1.49
N ARG A 119 -9.28 -4.46 -2.55
CA ARG A 119 -9.48 -3.57 -3.70
C ARG A 119 -10.92 -3.60 -4.26
N PRO A 120 -11.56 -4.75 -4.53
CA PRO A 120 -12.94 -4.76 -5.04
C PRO A 120 -13.95 -4.11 -4.08
N ILE A 121 -13.72 -4.24 -2.76
CA ILE A 121 -14.56 -3.61 -1.74
C ILE A 121 -14.36 -2.10 -1.76
N VAL A 122 -13.10 -1.64 -1.78
CA VAL A 122 -12.78 -0.20 -1.84
C VAL A 122 -13.35 0.43 -3.12
N MET A 123 -13.26 -0.25 -4.26
CA MET A 123 -13.89 0.19 -5.52
C MET A 123 -15.40 0.32 -5.37
N ALA A 124 -16.08 -0.70 -4.83
CA ALA A 124 -17.52 -0.65 -4.63
C ALA A 124 -17.95 0.47 -3.67
N MET A 125 -17.11 0.79 -2.68
CA MET A 125 -17.33 1.92 -1.77
C MET A 125 -17.15 3.26 -2.48
N ASP A 126 -16.11 3.42 -3.30
CA ASP A 126 -15.85 4.65 -4.08
C ASP A 126 -16.94 4.91 -5.12
N ASP A 127 -17.45 3.85 -5.75
CA ASP A 127 -18.56 3.91 -6.73
C ASP A 127 -19.94 4.04 -6.06
N SER A 128 -20.04 3.79 -4.75
CA SER A 128 -21.31 3.89 -4.05
C SER A 128 -21.83 5.34 -4.04
N PRO A 129 -23.15 5.55 -4.07
CA PRO A 129 -23.71 6.89 -3.92
C PRO A 129 -23.19 7.51 -2.63
N LYS A 130 -22.42 8.59 -2.76
CA LYS A 130 -21.98 9.35 -1.59
C LYS A 130 -23.24 9.86 -0.90
N ILE A 131 -23.42 9.50 0.37
CA ILE A 131 -24.41 10.15 1.21
C ILE A 131 -23.96 11.61 1.27
N THR A 132 -24.64 12.49 0.55
CA THR A 132 -24.53 13.93 0.75
C THR A 132 -25.16 14.19 2.11
N GLU A 133 -24.33 14.20 3.16
CA GLU A 133 -24.74 14.85 4.39
C GLU A 133 -25.09 16.30 4.03
N ASP A 134 -26.24 16.75 4.50
CA ASP A 134 -26.69 18.12 4.32
C ASP A 134 -25.58 19.04 4.86
N CYS A 135 -24.86 19.73 3.97
CA CYS A 135 -23.67 20.53 4.34
C CYS A 135 -24.02 21.69 5.30
N ASN A 136 -25.30 21.88 5.62
CA ASN A 136 -25.79 22.80 6.65
C ASN A 136 -25.54 22.32 8.10
N VAL A 137 -25.21 21.04 8.32
CA VAL A 137 -24.99 20.46 9.67
C VAL A 137 -23.63 19.77 9.85
N SER A 138 -22.84 19.63 8.78
CA SER A 138 -21.52 18.97 8.86
C SER A 138 -20.39 19.95 9.24
N PRO A 139 -19.37 19.52 10.03
CA PRO A 139 -18.23 20.36 10.36
C PRO A 139 -17.46 20.85 9.12
N VAL A 140 -17.00 22.11 9.15
CA VAL A 140 -16.31 22.85 8.06
C VAL A 140 -15.04 22.15 7.50
N TRP A 141 -14.57 21.08 8.14
CA TRP A 141 -13.40 20.30 7.72
C TRP A 141 -13.73 19.13 6.79
N ASP A 142 -15.01 18.85 6.55
CA ASP A 142 -15.43 17.82 5.61
C ASP A 142 -15.08 18.22 4.17
N SER A 143 -14.15 17.47 3.56
CA SER A 143 -13.72 17.66 2.18
C SER A 143 -14.85 17.41 1.17
N ARG A 144 -15.93 16.73 1.58
CA ARG A 144 -17.11 16.46 0.73
C ARG A 144 -18.02 17.68 0.53
N CYS A 145 -17.83 18.75 1.30
CA CYS A 145 -18.60 20.00 1.22
C CYS A 145 -17.79 21.20 0.70
N ARG A 146 -16.55 21.00 0.22
CA ARG A 146 -15.73 22.06 -0.38
C ARG A 146 -15.88 22.02 -1.90
N SER A 147 -16.71 22.90 -2.45
CA SER A 147 -16.75 23.25 -3.89
C SER A 147 -15.60 24.18 -4.26
#